data_AF-A0A972IZ21-F1
#
_entry.id   AF-A0A972IZ21-F1
#
_cell.length_a   1.000
_cell.length_b   1.000
_cell.length_c   1.000
_cell.angle_alpha   90.00
_cell.angle_beta   90.00
_cell.angle_gamma   90.00
#
_symmetry.space_group_name_H-M   'P 1'
#
loop_
_entity.id
_entity.type
_entity.pdbx_description
1 polymer ?
#
loop_
_entity_poly.entity_id
_entity_poly.type
_entity_poly.pdbx_seq_one_letter_code
_entity_poly.pdbx_strand_id
1 'polypeptide(L)'
;MKKQIRHMELHPAKTLAIGFAGMILIGTLLLSLPMVTQTGRGVGFIDALFTATSAVCVTGLTTLTTADTWNFWGQLIILILIQIGGLGIMSTATIGVFITGARFSLSDRFALKESMDEVSYSGVIRLAKAILLLTLLIETLGAIILGVSFVPRYGLAKGIWMSIFHSISAFCNAGFDIIGAESLKPFQTSGWITLT
;
A
#
# COMPACT_ATOMS: atom_id res chain seq x y z
N MET A 1 -39.65 -15.36 -18.90
CA MET A 1 -38.44 -14.67 -19.41
C MET A 1 -37.41 -14.55 -18.29
N LYS A 2 -36.52 -15.53 -18.12
CA LYS A 2 -35.36 -15.42 -17.23
C LYS A 2 -34.25 -14.69 -17.99
N LYS A 3 -33.95 -13.44 -17.65
CA LYS A 3 -32.77 -12.73 -18.15
C LYS A 3 -31.54 -13.49 -17.65
N GLN A 4 -30.91 -14.26 -18.53
CA GLN A 4 -29.54 -14.75 -18.33
C GLN A 4 -28.64 -13.52 -18.19
N ILE A 5 -28.21 -13.25 -16.96
CA ILE A 5 -27.09 -12.37 -16.72
C ILE A 5 -25.90 -13.09 -17.34
N ARG A 6 -25.47 -12.62 -18.52
CA ARG A 6 -24.21 -13.05 -19.14
C ARG A 6 -23.12 -12.72 -18.12
N HIS A 7 -22.62 -13.73 -17.42
CA HIS A 7 -21.35 -13.61 -16.73
C HIS A 7 -20.32 -13.36 -17.82
N MET A 8 -19.98 -12.10 -18.03
CA MET A 8 -18.78 -11.74 -18.76
C MET A 8 -17.64 -12.32 -17.93
N GLU A 9 -17.10 -13.46 -18.35
CA GLU A 9 -15.83 -13.96 -17.86
C GLU A 9 -14.74 -12.95 -18.27
N LEU A 10 -14.64 -11.88 -17.49
CA LEU A 10 -13.58 -10.89 -17.65
C LEU A 10 -12.26 -11.60 -17.36
N HIS A 11 -11.36 -11.54 -18.34
CA HIS A 11 -10.01 -12.05 -18.20
C HIS A 11 -9.40 -11.50 -16.88
N PRO A 12 -8.77 -12.32 -16.03
CA PRO A 12 -8.31 -11.89 -14.70
C PRO A 12 -7.51 -10.58 -14.70
N ALA A 13 -6.67 -10.38 -15.73
CA ALA A 13 -5.92 -9.14 -15.94
C ALA A 13 -6.80 -7.90 -16.14
N LYS A 14 -7.93 -8.04 -16.85
CA LYS A 14 -8.88 -6.94 -17.09
C LYS A 14 -9.64 -6.57 -15.81
N THR A 15 -10.01 -7.56 -15.01
CA THR A 15 -10.64 -7.33 -13.70
C THR A 15 -9.71 -6.58 -12.76
N LEU A 16 -8.43 -6.96 -12.72
CA LEU A 16 -7.41 -6.25 -11.96
C LEU A 16 -7.23 -4.81 -12.47
N ALA A 17 -7.07 -4.63 -13.78
CA ALA A 17 -6.90 -3.29 -14.36
C ALA A 17 -8.07 -2.34 -14.05
N ILE A 18 -9.31 -2.84 -14.14
CA ILE A 18 -10.51 -2.07 -13.79
C ILE A 18 -10.53 -1.74 -12.29
N GLY A 19 -10.15 -2.70 -11.44
CA GLY A 19 -10.05 -2.49 -9.99
C GLY A 19 -9.05 -1.40 -9.63
N PHE A 20 -7.84 -1.46 -10.18
CA PHE A 20 -6.81 -0.44 -10.00
C PHE A 20 -7.24 0.93 -10.53
N ALA A 21 -7.81 0.99 -11.73
CA ALA A 21 -8.33 2.24 -12.28
C ALA A 21 -9.43 2.86 -11.40
N GLY A 22 -10.35 2.04 -10.88
CA GLY A 22 -11.39 2.47 -9.95
C GLY A 22 -10.81 3.05 -8.65
N MET A 23 -9.83 2.37 -8.05
CA MET A 23 -9.15 2.86 -6.84
C MET A 23 -8.42 4.19 -7.08
N ILE A 24 -7.72 4.32 -8.21
CA ILE A 24 -7.04 5.55 -8.60
C ILE A 24 -8.04 6.70 -8.75
N LEU A 25 -9.18 6.47 -9.42
CA LEU A 25 -10.21 7.49 -9.61
C LEU A 25 -10.83 7.93 -8.27
N ILE A 26 -11.15 6.98 -7.39
CA ILE A 26 -11.65 7.30 -6.04
C ILE A 26 -10.62 8.10 -5.26
N GLY A 27 -9.36 7.67 -5.26
CA GLY A 27 -8.26 8.40 -4.62
C GLY A 27 -8.09 9.81 -5.17
N THR A 28 -8.19 9.98 -6.49
CA THR A 28 -8.10 11.28 -7.17
C THR A 28 -9.21 12.22 -6.71
N LEU A 29 -10.46 11.75 -6.64
CA LEU A 29 -11.59 12.56 -6.21
C LEU A 29 -11.44 12.99 -4.74
N LEU A 30 -10.99 12.07 -3.88
CA LEU A 30 -10.74 12.37 -2.47
C LEU A 30 -9.59 13.39 -2.30
N LEU A 31 -8.51 13.23 -3.05
CA LEU A 31 -7.36 14.15 -3.01
C LEU A 31 -7.65 15.50 -3.69
N SER A 32 -8.64 15.58 -4.56
CA SER A 32 -9.07 16.85 -5.17
C SER A 32 -9.88 17.73 -4.21
N LEU A 33 -10.27 17.22 -3.04
CA LEU A 33 -11.05 17.99 -2.07
C LEU A 33 -10.20 19.11 -1.44
N PRO A 34 -10.68 20.37 -1.40
CA PRO A 34 -9.92 21.46 -0.80
C PRO A 34 -9.59 21.23 0.68
N MET A 35 -10.47 20.52 1.39
CA MET A 35 -10.34 20.19 2.81
C MET A 35 -9.12 19.32 3.16
N VAL A 36 -8.52 18.63 2.18
CA VAL A 36 -7.36 17.74 2.43
C VAL A 36 -6.01 18.43 2.16
N THR A 37 -6.05 19.68 1.71
CA THR A 37 -4.85 20.50 1.44
C THR A 37 -4.54 21.42 2.61
N GLN A 38 -3.26 21.74 2.84
CA GLN A 38 -2.88 22.67 3.91
C GLN A 38 -3.39 24.10 3.67
N THR A 39 -3.45 24.53 2.41
CA THR A 39 -3.88 25.88 2.02
C THR A 39 -5.40 26.03 1.94
N GLY A 40 -6.15 24.91 1.96
CA GLY A 40 -7.61 24.90 1.78
C GLY A 40 -8.06 25.26 0.36
N ARG A 41 -7.14 25.44 -0.60
CA ARG A 41 -7.45 25.85 -1.98
C ARG A 41 -7.64 24.69 -2.95
N GLY A 42 -7.34 23.46 -2.51
CA GLY A 42 -7.32 22.29 -3.39
C GLY A 42 -6.07 22.26 -4.29
N VAL A 43 -5.89 21.15 -4.99
CA VAL A 43 -4.84 20.95 -5.99
C VAL A 43 -5.47 20.76 -7.37
N GLY A 44 -4.69 20.95 -8.43
CA GLY A 44 -5.12 20.64 -9.79
C GLY A 44 -5.50 19.16 -9.92
N PHE A 45 -6.53 18.86 -10.72
CA PHE A 45 -7.01 17.48 -10.92
C PHE A 45 -5.90 16.54 -11.43
N ILE A 46 -5.03 17.02 -12.31
CA ILE A 46 -3.92 16.24 -12.84
C ILE A 46 -2.89 15.91 -11.76
N ASP A 47 -2.58 16.84 -10.85
CA ASP A 47 -1.68 16.59 -9.72
C ASP A 47 -2.28 15.60 -8.72
N ALA A 48 -3.59 15.71 -8.46
CA ALA A 48 -4.31 14.74 -7.62
C ALA A 48 -4.31 13.35 -8.26
N LEU A 49 -4.55 13.27 -9.57
CA LEU A 49 -4.56 12.02 -10.34
C LEU A 49 -3.18 11.36 -10.36
N PHE A 50 -2.14 12.15 -10.59
CA PHE A 50 -0.76 11.68 -10.57
C PHE A 50 -0.40 11.13 -9.18
N THR A 51 -0.70 11.90 -8.13
CA THR A 51 -0.44 11.51 -6.74
C THR A 51 -1.19 10.23 -6.37
N ALA A 52 -2.48 10.13 -6.71
CA ALA A 52 -3.28 8.93 -6.45
C ALA A 52 -2.74 7.71 -7.20
N THR A 53 -2.37 7.88 -8.47
CA THR A 53 -1.77 6.82 -9.29
C THR A 53 -0.46 6.33 -8.69
N SER A 54 0.43 7.25 -8.34
CA SER A 54 1.73 6.94 -7.73
C SER A 54 1.58 6.25 -6.38
N ALA A 55 0.61 6.64 -5.56
CA ALA A 55 0.32 6.00 -4.27
C ALA A 55 -0.21 4.58 -4.44
N VAL A 56 -1.21 4.37 -5.31
CA VAL A 56 -1.81 3.05 -5.56
C VAL A 56 -0.81 2.10 -6.24
N CYS A 57 0.00 2.62 -7.17
CA CYS A 57 1.06 1.85 -7.84
C CYS A 57 2.36 1.80 -7.03
N VAL A 58 2.39 2.42 -5.84
CA VAL A 58 3.49 2.31 -4.89
C VAL A 58 4.83 2.77 -5.51
N THR A 59 4.78 3.85 -6.30
CA THR A 59 5.90 4.32 -7.13
C THR A 59 6.73 5.44 -6.50
N GLY A 60 6.10 6.28 -5.66
CA GLY A 60 6.80 7.32 -4.88
C GLY A 60 7.11 8.61 -5.61
N LEU A 61 6.67 8.74 -6.86
CA LEU A 61 6.79 9.99 -7.61
C LEU A 61 5.69 10.96 -7.20
N THR A 62 6.06 12.23 -6.98
CA THR A 62 5.12 13.29 -6.63
C THR A 62 5.41 14.52 -7.48
N THR A 63 4.35 15.20 -7.96
CA THR A 63 4.49 16.49 -8.66
C THR A 63 4.61 17.66 -7.67
N LEU A 64 4.08 17.48 -6.47
CA LEU A 64 4.09 18.44 -5.38
C LEU A 64 4.57 17.74 -4.10
N THR A 65 5.35 18.43 -3.27
CA THR A 65 5.87 17.86 -2.03
C THR A 65 4.73 17.45 -1.09
N THR A 66 4.70 16.17 -0.70
CA THR A 66 3.61 15.60 0.11
C THR A 66 3.50 16.27 1.48
N ALA A 67 4.65 16.59 2.08
CA ALA A 67 4.77 17.24 3.38
C ALA A 67 4.13 18.63 3.43
N ASP A 68 4.22 19.39 2.33
CA ASP A 68 3.79 20.80 2.27
C ASP A 68 2.38 20.95 1.70
N THR A 69 1.98 20.05 0.80
CA THR A 69 0.71 20.14 0.06
C THR A 69 -0.46 19.62 0.89
N TRP A 70 -0.28 18.45 1.49
CA TRP A 70 -1.35 17.71 2.14
C TRP A 70 -1.36 17.96 3.64
N ASN A 71 -2.55 18.15 4.19
CA ASN A 71 -2.74 18.11 5.63
C ASN A 71 -2.83 16.65 6.11
N PHE A 72 -3.08 16.46 7.41
CA PHE A 72 -3.22 15.12 7.99
C PHE A 72 -4.19 14.22 7.22
N TRP A 73 -5.36 14.74 6.80
CA TRP A 73 -6.36 13.96 6.07
C TRP A 73 -5.90 13.56 4.67
N GLY A 74 -5.23 14.46 3.95
CA GLY A 74 -4.64 14.15 2.65
C GLY A 74 -3.54 13.10 2.76
N GLN A 75 -2.66 13.23 3.75
CA GLN A 75 -1.62 12.25 4.04
C GLN A 75 -2.22 10.89 4.42
N LEU A 76 -3.30 10.86 5.20
CA LEU A 76 -4.00 9.63 5.55
C LEU A 76 -4.62 8.95 4.32
N ILE A 77 -5.22 9.71 3.40
CA ILE A 77 -5.74 9.17 2.13
C ILE A 77 -4.60 8.53 1.31
N ILE A 78 -3.47 9.22 1.17
CA ILE A 78 -2.30 8.69 0.45
C ILE A 78 -1.82 7.39 1.11
N LEU A 79 -1.74 7.38 2.45
CA LEU A 79 -1.30 6.20 3.20
C LEU A 79 -2.23 4.99 3.00
N ILE A 80 -3.55 5.22 2.97
CA ILE A 80 -4.54 4.18 2.68
C ILE A 80 -4.39 3.65 1.24
N LEU A 81 -4.17 4.55 0.28
CA LEU A 81 -3.95 4.15 -1.12
C LEU A 81 -2.68 3.31 -1.27
N ILE A 82 -1.60 3.69 -0.57
CA ILE A 82 -0.36 2.92 -0.50
C ILE A 82 -0.62 1.53 0.08
N GLN A 83 -1.33 1.44 1.22
CA GLN A 83 -1.61 0.16 1.87
C GLN A 83 -2.39 -0.78 0.95
N ILE A 84 -3.45 -0.27 0.33
CA ILE A 84 -4.30 -1.05 -0.56
C ILE A 84 -3.51 -1.50 -1.80
N GLY A 85 -2.74 -0.60 -2.39
CA GLY A 85 -1.88 -0.88 -3.54
C GLY A 85 -0.82 -1.93 -3.24
N GLY A 86 -0.06 -1.73 -2.16
CA GLY A 86 1.02 -2.61 -1.72
C GLY A 86 0.51 -4.03 -1.41
N LEU A 87 -0.56 -4.14 -0.62
CA LEU A 87 -1.18 -5.43 -0.32
C LEU A 87 -1.75 -6.11 -1.57
N GLY A 88 -2.29 -5.33 -2.52
CA GLY A 88 -2.83 -5.84 -3.78
C GLY A 88 -1.75 -6.47 -4.67
N ILE A 89 -0.62 -5.79 -4.86
CA ILE A 89 0.50 -6.30 -5.65
C ILE A 89 1.12 -7.53 -4.97
N MET A 90 1.36 -7.48 -3.65
CA MET A 90 1.94 -8.60 -2.91
C MET A 90 1.03 -9.84 -2.95
N SER A 91 -0.28 -9.67 -2.71
CA SER A 91 -1.23 -10.78 -2.70
C SER A 91 -1.38 -11.43 -4.08
N THR A 92 -1.43 -10.62 -5.14
CA THR A 92 -1.53 -11.14 -6.51
C THR A 92 -0.25 -11.87 -6.93
N ALA A 93 0.93 -11.38 -6.54
CA ALA A 93 2.20 -12.06 -6.78
C ALA A 93 2.28 -13.40 -6.03
N THR A 94 1.92 -13.44 -4.74
CA THR A 94 1.96 -14.69 -3.95
C THR A 94 0.97 -15.73 -4.47
N ILE A 95 -0.26 -15.33 -4.81
CA ILE A 95 -1.25 -16.23 -5.41
C ILE A 95 -0.76 -16.71 -6.79
N GLY A 96 -0.16 -15.84 -7.60
CA GLY A 96 0.44 -16.21 -8.88
C GLY A 96 1.53 -17.28 -8.75
N VAL A 97 2.42 -17.16 -7.75
CA VAL A 97 3.44 -18.17 -7.43
C VAL A 97 2.82 -19.49 -6.95
N PHE A 98 1.76 -19.41 -6.13
CA PHE A 98 1.03 -20.60 -5.66
C PHE A 98 0.36 -21.35 -6.82
N ILE A 99 -0.25 -20.63 -7.77
CA ILE A 99 -0.89 -21.20 -8.97
C ILE A 99 0.15 -21.79 -9.94
N THR A 100 1.29 -21.12 -10.11
CA THR A 100 2.37 -21.59 -11.03
C THR A 100 3.24 -22.70 -10.43
N GLY A 101 3.08 -23.02 -9.14
CA GLY A 101 3.65 -24.23 -8.52
C GLY A 101 5.18 -24.26 -8.43
N ALA A 102 5.83 -23.11 -8.42
CA ALA A 102 7.25 -22.99 -8.78
C ALA A 102 8.27 -23.66 -7.82
N ARG A 103 7.89 -24.20 -6.65
CA ARG A 103 8.84 -24.90 -5.75
C ARG A 103 8.26 -26.03 -4.87
N PHE A 104 7.19 -26.72 -5.25
CA PHE A 104 6.81 -27.94 -4.51
C PHE A 104 7.60 -29.14 -5.04
N SER A 105 8.41 -29.76 -4.17
CA SER A 105 9.10 -31.02 -4.46
C SER A 105 8.07 -32.08 -4.87
N LEU A 106 8.43 -33.03 -5.74
CA LEU A 106 7.51 -34.11 -6.17
C LEU A 106 6.92 -34.87 -4.99
N SER A 107 7.64 -34.95 -3.86
CA SER A 107 7.18 -35.55 -2.61
C SER A 107 6.06 -34.75 -1.91
N ASP A 108 6.11 -33.42 -1.96
CA ASP A 108 5.08 -32.55 -1.38
C ASP A 108 3.76 -32.66 -2.16
N ARG A 109 3.85 -32.93 -3.47
CA ARG A 109 2.68 -33.08 -4.34
C ARG A 109 1.85 -34.32 -4.01
N PHE A 110 2.46 -35.40 -3.51
CA PHE A 110 1.72 -36.61 -3.12
C PHE A 110 1.02 -36.44 -1.77
N ALA A 111 1.67 -35.81 -0.78
CA ALA A 111 1.05 -35.50 0.51
C ALA A 111 -0.09 -34.47 0.37
N LEU A 112 0.04 -33.51 -0.56
CA LEU A 112 -1.02 -32.58 -0.88
C LEU A 112 -2.19 -33.29 -1.57
N LYS A 113 -1.94 -34.21 -2.53
CA LYS A 113 -2.99 -34.92 -3.30
C LYS A 113 -3.97 -35.71 -2.44
N GLU A 114 -3.56 -36.17 -1.27
CA GLU A 114 -4.38 -36.93 -0.31
C GLU A 114 -5.21 -36.02 0.62
N SER A 115 -4.92 -34.71 0.65
CA SER A 115 -5.65 -33.69 1.44
C SER A 115 -6.44 -32.69 0.59
N MET A 116 -6.50 -32.88 -0.75
CA MET A 116 -7.05 -31.91 -1.72
C MET A 116 -8.59 -31.85 -1.83
N ASP A 117 -9.36 -32.37 -0.88
CA ASP A 117 -10.81 -32.07 -0.85
C ASP A 117 -11.13 -30.73 -0.14
N GLU A 118 -10.18 -30.09 0.54
CA GLU A 118 -10.39 -28.79 1.24
C GLU A 118 -9.52 -27.63 0.73
N VAL A 119 -8.56 -27.89 -0.17
CA VAL A 119 -7.59 -26.88 -0.61
C VAL A 119 -8.08 -26.14 -1.85
N SER A 120 -8.84 -25.06 -1.66
CA SER A 120 -8.86 -24.00 -2.67
C SER A 120 -9.28 -22.64 -2.12
N TYR A 121 -10.31 -22.58 -1.28
CA TYR A 121 -10.83 -21.30 -0.78
C TYR A 121 -10.33 -20.96 0.64
N SER A 122 -10.35 -21.95 1.54
CA SER A 122 -9.90 -21.78 2.93
C SER A 122 -8.40 -21.46 3.02
N GLY A 123 -7.57 -22.07 2.18
CA GLY A 123 -6.13 -21.82 2.11
C GLY A 123 -5.79 -20.40 1.64
N VAL A 124 -6.49 -19.89 0.62
CA VAL A 124 -6.29 -18.52 0.10
C VAL A 124 -6.69 -17.48 1.16
N ILE A 125 -7.79 -17.70 1.88
CA ILE A 125 -8.21 -16.81 2.97
C ILE A 125 -7.19 -16.85 4.12
N ARG A 126 -6.68 -18.03 4.48
CA ARG A 126 -5.66 -18.18 5.54
C ARG A 126 -4.37 -17.45 5.16
N LEU A 127 -3.94 -17.58 3.92
CA LEU A 127 -2.76 -16.88 3.40
C LEU A 127 -2.97 -15.36 3.39
N ALA A 128 -4.12 -14.88 2.91
CA ALA A 128 -4.43 -13.44 2.92
C ALA A 128 -4.44 -12.87 4.34
N LYS A 129 -5.02 -13.58 5.32
CA LYS A 129 -4.98 -13.19 6.73
C LYS A 129 -3.56 -13.18 7.29
N ALA A 130 -2.74 -14.17 6.94
CA ALA A 130 -1.36 -14.23 7.37
C ALA A 130 -0.52 -13.07 6.83
N ILE A 131 -0.68 -12.73 5.54
CA ILE A 131 -0.04 -11.56 4.92
C ILE A 131 -0.46 -10.29 5.64
N LEU A 132 -1.77 -10.07 5.84
CA LEU A 132 -2.27 -8.88 6.54
C LEU A 132 -1.71 -8.75 7.97
N LEU A 133 -1.70 -9.84 8.74
CA LEU A 133 -1.18 -9.83 10.11
C LEU A 133 0.33 -9.60 10.16
N LEU A 134 1.08 -10.24 9.26
CA LEU A 134 2.53 -10.06 9.17
C LEU A 134 2.88 -8.63 8.75
N THR A 135 2.19 -8.08 7.76
CA THR A 135 2.33 -6.70 7.33
C THR A 135 2.10 -5.73 8.49
N LEU A 136 0.96 -5.84 9.17
CA LEU A 136 0.65 -4.96 10.30
C LEU A 136 1.69 -5.06 11.43
N LEU A 137 2.21 -6.26 11.69
CA LEU A 137 3.25 -6.48 12.69
C LEU A 137 4.56 -5.78 12.30
N ILE A 138 5.02 -5.95 11.05
CA ILE A 138 6.27 -5.33 10.58
C ILE A 138 6.12 -3.81 10.54
N GLU A 139 5.00 -3.29 10.05
CA GLU A 139 4.70 -1.85 10.03
C GLU A 139 4.66 -1.25 11.44
N THR A 140 4.10 -1.99 12.41
CA THR A 140 4.07 -1.51 13.80
C THR A 140 5.48 -1.47 14.40
N LEU A 141 6.30 -2.50 14.16
CA LEU A 141 7.69 -2.54 14.63
C LEU A 141 8.54 -1.44 13.98
N GLY A 142 8.42 -1.24 12.66
CA GLY A 142 9.11 -0.17 11.95
C GLY A 142 8.70 1.21 12.47
N ALA A 143 7.41 1.43 12.72
CA ALA A 143 6.91 2.68 13.30
C ALA A 143 7.46 2.93 14.71
N ILE A 144 7.61 1.89 15.55
CA ILE A 144 8.22 2.02 16.88
C ILE A 144 9.70 2.44 16.76
N ILE A 145 10.47 1.78 15.88
CA ILE A 145 11.90 2.08 15.71
C ILE A 145 12.09 3.49 15.14
N LEU A 146 11.33 3.86 14.11
CA LEU A 146 11.33 5.23 13.57
C LEU A 146 10.87 6.26 14.61
N GLY A 147 9.94 5.89 15.49
CA GLY A 147 9.47 6.68 16.63
C GLY A 147 10.60 7.17 17.52
N VAL A 148 11.61 6.32 17.79
CA VAL A 148 12.79 6.69 18.58
C VAL A 148 13.54 7.88 17.97
N SER A 149 13.55 8.00 16.63
CA SER A 149 14.25 9.08 15.93
C SER A 149 13.36 10.30 15.66
N PHE A 150 12.10 10.11 15.28
CA PHE A 150 11.22 11.20 14.88
C PHE A 150 10.52 11.91 16.05
N VAL A 151 10.13 11.19 17.12
CA VAL A 151 9.44 11.78 18.28
C VAL A 151 10.28 12.86 18.98
N PRO A 152 11.59 12.65 19.25
CA PRO A 152 12.41 13.69 19.88
C PRO A 152 12.64 14.92 19.00
N ARG A 153 12.58 14.77 17.67
CA ARG A 153 12.87 15.85 16.70
C ARG A 153 11.64 16.68 16.35
N TYR A 154 10.48 16.04 16.19
CA TYR A 154 9.26 16.68 15.68
C TYR A 154 8.14 16.80 16.72
N GLY A 155 8.37 16.31 17.94
CA GLY A 155 7.38 16.25 19.02
C GLY A 155 6.51 15.00 18.96
N LEU A 156 5.73 14.75 20.02
CA LEU A 156 4.95 13.52 20.20
C LEU A 156 3.96 13.25 19.06
N ALA A 157 2.98 14.14 18.85
CA ALA A 157 1.91 13.89 17.87
C ALA A 157 2.43 13.80 16.44
N LYS A 158 3.27 14.76 16.02
CA LYS A 158 3.83 14.80 14.66
C LYS A 158 4.85 13.68 14.43
N GLY A 159 5.69 13.38 15.42
CA GLY A 159 6.67 12.30 15.36
C GLY A 159 6.02 10.93 15.24
N ILE A 160 4.98 10.64 16.03
CA ILE A 160 4.24 9.37 15.92
C ILE A 160 3.62 9.22 14.53
N TRP A 161 2.97 10.28 14.02
CA TRP A 161 2.38 10.25 12.69
C TRP A 161 3.44 10.04 11.59
N MET A 162 4.56 10.75 11.67
CA MET A 162 5.70 10.57 10.77
C MET A 162 6.23 9.14 10.79
N SER A 163 6.37 8.53 11.96
CA SER A 163 6.86 7.16 12.07
C SER A 163 5.91 6.14 11.43
N ILE A 164 4.60 6.28 11.67
CA ILE A 164 3.60 5.39 11.07
C ILE A 164 3.61 5.54 9.54
N PHE A 165 3.58 6.78 9.05
CA PHE A 165 3.56 7.07 7.62
C PHE A 165 4.77 6.47 6.90
N HIS A 166 5.97 6.73 7.43
CA HIS A 166 7.21 6.24 6.80
C HIS A 166 7.37 4.74 6.95
N SER A 167 6.91 4.12 8.04
CA SER A 167 7.01 2.66 8.17
C SER A 167 6.14 1.92 7.17
N ILE A 168 4.91 2.39 6.94
CA ILE A 168 4.01 1.79 5.95
C ILE A 168 4.53 2.06 4.54
N SER A 169 4.97 3.29 4.26
CA SER A 169 5.57 3.66 2.98
C SER A 169 6.80 2.81 2.67
N ALA A 170 7.69 2.61 3.65
CA ALA A 170 8.88 1.77 3.50
C ALA A 170 8.51 0.29 3.29
N PHE A 171 7.61 -0.27 4.11
CA PHE A 171 7.21 -1.68 3.98
C PHE A 171 6.54 -1.98 2.63
N CYS A 172 5.69 -1.06 2.17
CA CYS A 172 5.07 -1.19 0.85
C CYS A 172 6.06 -0.91 -0.30
N ASN A 173 7.24 -0.34 -0.03
CA ASN A 173 8.18 0.20 -1.03
C ASN A 173 7.61 1.40 -1.82
N ALA A 174 6.77 2.20 -1.17
CA ALA A 174 6.04 3.29 -1.79
C ALA A 174 6.89 4.51 -2.10
N GLY A 175 7.97 4.76 -1.36
CA GLY A 175 8.86 5.90 -1.59
C GLY A 175 8.24 7.28 -1.27
N PHE A 176 7.03 7.33 -0.72
CA PHE A 176 6.43 8.58 -0.22
C PHE A 176 7.02 8.96 1.14
N ASP A 177 7.32 10.25 1.32
CA ASP A 177 7.74 10.81 2.60
C ASP A 177 6.93 12.07 2.95
N ILE A 178 6.92 12.40 4.25
CA ILE A 178 6.29 13.62 4.77
C ILE A 178 7.30 14.49 5.55
N ILE A 179 8.58 14.42 5.18
CA ILE A 179 9.66 15.18 5.83
C ILE A 179 9.84 16.53 5.16
N GLY A 180 9.82 16.57 3.83
CA GLY A 180 9.98 17.80 3.04
C GLY A 180 10.63 17.57 1.68
N ALA A 181 11.05 18.66 1.03
CA ALA A 181 11.56 18.63 -0.35
C ALA A 181 12.85 17.81 -0.55
N GLU A 182 13.65 17.59 0.50
CA GLU A 182 14.86 16.76 0.43
C GLU A 182 14.63 15.29 0.80
N SER A 183 13.38 14.89 1.06
CA SER A 183 13.02 13.54 1.47
C SER A 183 13.87 13.06 2.67
N LEU A 184 14.35 11.81 2.64
CA LEU A 184 15.17 11.20 3.69
C LEU A 184 16.66 11.61 3.68
N LYS A 185 17.10 12.44 2.72
CA LYS A 185 18.52 12.85 2.58
C LYS A 185 19.14 13.41 3.86
N PRO A 186 18.44 14.22 4.70
CA PRO A 186 19.00 14.73 5.96
C PRO A 186 19.31 13.64 6.99
N PHE A 187 18.80 12.42 6.82
CA PHE A 187 18.95 11.30 7.77
C PHE A 187 20.00 10.27 7.35
N GLN A 188 20.83 10.57 6.36
CA GLN A 188 21.87 9.68 5.84
C GLN A 188 22.84 9.11 6.91
N THR A 189 23.04 9.83 8.03
CA THR A 189 23.91 9.40 9.14
C THR A 189 23.14 8.73 10.29
N SER A 190 21.81 8.63 10.21
CA SER A 190 20.98 8.07 11.28
C SER A 190 20.88 6.55 11.16
N GLY A 191 21.62 5.84 12.01
CA GLY A 191 21.62 4.37 12.01
C GLY A 191 20.24 3.75 12.21
N TRP A 192 19.36 4.38 13.01
CA TRP A 192 18.01 3.89 13.25
C TRP A 192 17.10 3.97 12.03
N ILE A 193 17.21 5.04 11.23
CA ILE A 193 16.37 5.24 10.03
C ILE A 193 16.88 4.41 8.86
N THR A 194 18.19 4.16 8.79
CA THR A 194 18.76 3.27 7.78
C THR A 194 18.50 1.79 8.09
N LEU A 195 18.29 1.43 9.36
CA LEU A 195 18.05 0.04 9.78
C LEU A 195 16.61 -0.42 9.51
N THR A 196 15.65 0.51 9.53
CA THR A 196 14.21 0.29 9.31
C THR A 196 13.86 0.26 7.84
#